data_AF-A0A9P3PZR7-F1
#
_entry.id   AF-A0A9P3PZR7-F1
#
_cell.length_a   1.000
_cell.length_b   1.000
_cell.length_c   1.000
_cell.angle_alpha   90.00
_cell.angle_beta   90.00
_cell.angle_gamma   90.00
#
_symmetry.space_group_name_H-M   'P 1'
#
loop_
_entity.id
_entity.type
_entity.pdbx_description
1 polymer ?
#
loop_
_entity_poly.entity_id
_entity_poly.type
_entity_poly.pdbx_seq_one_letter_code
_entity_poly.pdbx_strand_id
1 'polypeptide(L)'
;MPPIRTSDASKTPALPFKKPSRRSCVLSTSELSDLTSCSDDDHAGHLTGPRHANTAMETRRGRNSCRVNPITIKGITLQPTVVFDTFWQFAAERKAIDDRRRAGMPQPWSDDPIFQKYRFCNTYRVLDKVSQYLIREVIEKGSQEPLEVVFRVILFNSFTKIETWELLLKEIGSLTWASYERDREKYRRVLGRAKQRGASLYTGAFQKPAPNLGEPDAHTNHLLLLETLLDHDLPGRFQTAKYMAEVYEYLLSFPGMGEFATYQLLLSLSYTNLLNFSNLDFVIAGPGASSGLAKMFGVQKMKAAKQEVPDIEEEIIRWMAESQNVQFARLGLDFSGLGPDRLPMDLADIEHTLCEVDKYSRKAHPHIKGRRTEIRTVFNPSPGVYPPTIVLPKAWKHPARRVVRIWPGPRPVKDPRYVLKSIKGHRDSTNGREYRVSWLGYTVKDDTWEPEKNLLLDAPDVIDKYLRSLALLREVRL
;
A
#
# COMPACT_ATOMS: atom_id res chain seq x y z
N MET A 1 -31.72 -34.49 27.66
CA MET A 1 -31.78 -33.11 28.18
C MET A 1 -30.65 -32.89 29.20
N PRO A 2 -30.31 -31.64 29.59
CA PRO A 2 -28.92 -31.15 29.68
C PRO A 2 -28.39 -31.09 31.14
N PRO A 3 -27.24 -30.45 31.48
CA PRO A 3 -26.19 -29.80 30.65
C PRO A 3 -24.78 -30.43 30.84
N ILE A 4 -23.84 -30.36 29.89
CA ILE A 4 -23.04 -29.20 29.39
C ILE A 4 -22.29 -28.42 30.50
N ARG A 5 -20.95 -28.51 30.47
CA ARG A 5 -20.06 -27.37 30.70
C ARG A 5 -18.93 -27.41 29.68
N THR A 6 -18.71 -26.30 28.97
CA THR A 6 -17.58 -26.09 28.07
C THR A 6 -16.35 -25.68 28.86
N SER A 7 -15.16 -26.06 28.38
CA SER A 7 -13.88 -25.51 28.84
C SER A 7 -13.41 -24.45 27.85
N ASP A 8 -14.12 -23.31 27.79
CA ASP A 8 -13.64 -22.15 27.06
C ASP A 8 -12.43 -21.55 27.78
N ALA A 9 -11.33 -21.44 27.03
CA ALA A 9 -10.10 -20.77 27.45
C ALA A 9 -9.54 -20.01 26.25
N SER A 10 -10.33 -19.06 25.75
CA SER A 10 -9.93 -18.12 24.70
C SER A 10 -8.68 -17.37 25.14
N LYS A 11 -7.55 -17.64 24.49
CA LYS A 11 -6.31 -16.88 24.67
C LYS A 11 -6.47 -15.53 23.98
N THR A 12 -6.95 -14.52 24.70
CA THR A 12 -7.06 -13.15 24.19
C THR A 12 -5.66 -12.55 24.04
N PRO A 13 -5.19 -12.24 22.82
CA PRO A 13 -3.84 -11.72 22.62
C PRO A 13 -3.73 -10.26 23.11
N ALA A 14 -2.61 -9.93 23.75
CA ALA A 14 -2.42 -8.64 24.41
C ALA A 14 -2.61 -7.43 23.48
N LEU A 15 -3.50 -6.52 23.85
CA LEU A 15 -3.85 -5.33 23.06
C LEU A 15 -2.64 -4.38 22.94
N PRO A 16 -2.44 -3.69 21.79
CA PRO A 16 -1.29 -2.82 21.62
C PRO A 16 -1.58 -1.39 22.10
N PHE A 17 -0.77 -0.94 23.04
CA PHE A 17 -0.90 0.31 23.79
C PHE A 17 -0.80 1.56 22.88
N LYS A 18 -1.63 2.56 23.15
CA LYS A 18 -1.39 3.96 22.73
C LYS A 18 -0.78 4.75 23.89
N LYS A 19 0.27 5.51 23.62
CA LYS A 19 0.98 6.31 24.62
C LYS A 19 0.16 7.55 25.03
N PRO A 20 -0.02 7.86 26.32
CA PRO A 20 -0.67 9.11 26.72
C PRO A 20 0.09 10.34 26.24
N SER A 21 -0.59 11.21 25.48
CA SER A 21 -0.02 12.48 25.03
C SER A 21 0.21 13.44 26.21
N ARG A 22 1.37 14.11 26.24
CA ARG A 22 1.61 15.21 27.18
C ARG A 22 0.83 16.45 26.71
N ARG A 23 -0.11 16.91 27.54
CA ARG A 23 -0.94 18.10 27.26
C ARG A 23 -0.11 19.37 27.12
N SER A 24 -0.42 20.15 26.08
CA SER A 24 -0.43 21.62 26.08
C SER A 24 -1.75 22.03 25.44
N CYS A 25 -2.79 22.31 26.21
CA CYS A 25 -3.10 23.61 26.83
C CYS A 25 -3.80 24.55 25.82
N VAL A 26 -4.88 25.20 26.27
CA VAL A 26 -5.88 25.86 25.40
C VAL A 26 -5.62 27.37 25.34
N LEU A 27 -5.78 27.96 24.16
CA LEU A 27 -6.07 29.38 23.97
C LEU A 27 -7.20 29.56 22.95
N SER A 28 -7.80 30.75 22.95
CA SER A 28 -9.12 31.07 22.39
C SER A 28 -9.07 32.31 21.51
N THR A 29 -9.86 32.30 20.41
CA THR A 29 -10.63 33.40 19.77
C THR A 29 -11.35 32.76 18.56
N SER A 30 -12.68 32.76 18.39
CA SER A 30 -13.70 33.82 18.30
C SER A 30 -13.74 34.54 16.93
N GLU A 31 -14.77 34.19 16.15
CA GLU A 31 -15.60 35.02 15.25
C GLU A 31 -15.00 36.21 14.47
N LEU A 32 -15.24 36.25 13.15
CA LEU A 32 -16.15 37.23 12.52
C LEU A 32 -16.49 36.85 11.05
N SER A 33 -17.43 37.59 10.44
CA SER A 33 -18.13 37.26 9.19
C SER A 33 -17.94 38.31 8.07
N ASP A 34 -18.77 38.20 7.01
CA ASP A 34 -19.10 39.17 5.95
C ASP A 34 -18.42 38.87 4.58
N LEU A 35 -19.12 38.73 3.44
CA LEU A 35 -20.03 39.65 2.70
C LEU A 35 -19.26 40.89 2.19
N THR A 36 -19.34 41.40 0.94
CA THR A 36 -20.09 41.12 -0.31
C THR A 36 -19.40 41.92 -1.46
N SER A 37 -19.66 41.87 -2.79
CA SER A 37 -20.56 41.16 -3.74
C SER A 37 -20.11 41.50 -5.19
N CYS A 38 -20.82 40.99 -6.23
CA CYS A 38 -20.84 41.53 -7.63
C CYS A 38 -19.58 41.30 -8.52
N SER A 39 -19.65 41.22 -9.85
CA SER A 39 -20.76 41.20 -10.84
C SER A 39 -20.43 40.25 -12.01
N ASP A 40 -21.45 39.90 -12.80
CA ASP A 40 -21.35 39.25 -14.12
C ASP A 40 -20.75 40.16 -15.19
N ASP A 41 -20.28 39.59 -16.31
CA ASP A 41 -20.74 40.02 -17.64
C ASP A 41 -20.45 38.98 -18.75
N ASP A 42 -21.18 39.08 -19.86
CA ASP A 42 -21.35 38.05 -20.89
C ASP A 42 -20.43 38.22 -22.13
N HIS A 43 -20.13 37.11 -22.85
CA HIS A 43 -20.52 36.94 -24.27
C HIS A 43 -19.92 35.70 -24.97
N ALA A 44 -20.63 35.24 -26.00
CA ALA A 44 -20.37 34.00 -26.75
C ALA A 44 -19.91 34.22 -28.20
N GLY A 45 -19.26 33.20 -28.79
CA GLY A 45 -18.75 33.24 -30.18
C GLY A 45 -18.80 31.88 -30.90
N HIS A 46 -19.84 31.65 -31.68
CA HIS A 46 -19.96 30.63 -32.75
C HIS A 46 -19.16 31.09 -34.01
N LEU A 47 -18.80 30.29 -35.03
CA LEU A 47 -18.96 28.86 -35.37
C LEU A 47 -18.00 28.46 -36.53
N THR A 48 -18.09 27.21 -36.98
CA THR A 48 -17.64 26.63 -38.28
C THR A 48 -16.15 26.30 -38.54
N GLY A 49 -15.97 25.16 -39.19
CA GLY A 49 -14.90 24.83 -40.15
C GLY A 49 -15.58 24.12 -41.35
N PRO A 50 -14.98 23.12 -42.03
CA PRO A 50 -13.57 22.75 -42.13
C PRO A 50 -13.06 22.85 -43.60
N ARG A 51 -11.79 22.52 -43.86
CA ARG A 51 -11.30 22.18 -45.21
C ARG A 51 -10.39 20.96 -45.19
N HIS A 52 -10.54 20.07 -46.17
CA HIS A 52 -9.70 18.89 -46.36
C HIS A 52 -8.36 19.24 -47.01
N ALA A 53 -7.31 18.52 -46.63
CA ALA A 53 -6.07 18.39 -47.41
C ALA A 53 -5.44 17.01 -47.16
N ASN A 54 -5.18 16.26 -48.24
CA ASN A 54 -4.36 15.04 -48.19
C ASN A 54 -2.88 15.44 -48.31
N THR A 55 -2.01 15.00 -47.39
CA THR A 55 -0.57 14.96 -47.69
C THR A 55 0.19 13.89 -46.90
N ALA A 56 1.20 13.34 -47.59
CA ALA A 56 2.39 12.59 -47.19
C ALA A 56 2.63 12.18 -45.71
N MET A 57 3.09 10.93 -45.57
CA MET A 57 3.67 10.35 -44.35
C MET A 57 5.12 10.83 -44.13
N GLU A 58 5.30 12.09 -43.72
CA GLU A 58 6.62 12.63 -43.37
C GLU A 58 6.96 12.51 -41.88
N THR A 59 8.27 12.46 -41.58
CA THR A 59 8.81 12.11 -40.27
C THR A 59 8.52 13.15 -39.20
N ARG A 60 7.64 12.83 -38.24
CA ARG A 60 7.32 13.66 -37.06
C ARG A 60 8.46 13.72 -36.01
N ARG A 61 9.62 14.28 -36.37
CA ARG A 61 10.66 14.75 -35.43
C ARG A 61 10.71 16.28 -35.42
N GLY A 62 9.64 16.89 -34.93
CA GLY A 62 9.47 18.35 -34.96
C GLY A 62 8.07 18.82 -34.58
N ARG A 63 7.58 18.45 -33.38
CA ARG A 63 6.46 19.18 -32.76
C ARG A 63 7.04 20.13 -31.71
N ASN A 64 6.69 21.42 -31.80
CA ASN A 64 6.94 22.37 -30.74
C ASN A 64 6.37 21.82 -29.44
N SER A 65 7.21 21.61 -28.43
CA SER A 65 6.73 21.27 -27.09
C SER A 65 6.06 22.51 -26.51
N CYS A 66 4.73 22.59 -26.63
CA CYS A 66 3.92 23.49 -25.81
C CYS A 66 4.29 23.21 -24.35
N ARG A 67 5.11 24.09 -23.74
CA ARG A 67 5.57 23.92 -22.37
C ARG A 67 4.33 23.76 -21.50
N VAL A 68 4.32 22.72 -20.68
CA VAL A 68 3.22 22.49 -19.75
C VAL A 68 3.11 23.73 -18.86
N ASN A 69 1.92 24.34 -18.83
CA ASN A 69 1.65 25.49 -17.97
C ASN A 69 1.97 25.13 -16.51
N PRO A 70 2.37 26.10 -15.68
CA PRO A 70 2.51 25.88 -14.24
C PRO A 70 1.22 25.32 -13.66
N ILE A 71 1.33 24.32 -12.78
CA ILE A 71 0.20 23.63 -12.17
C ILE A 71 0.14 24.05 -10.71
N THR A 72 -0.98 24.64 -10.26
CA THR A 72 -1.14 25.09 -8.87
C THR A 72 -2.05 24.14 -8.10
N ILE A 73 -1.54 23.53 -7.04
CA ILE A 73 -2.26 22.57 -6.19
C ILE A 73 -2.05 22.98 -4.73
N LYS A 74 -3.14 23.17 -3.97
CA LYS A 74 -3.12 23.70 -2.58
C LYS A 74 -2.26 24.98 -2.42
N GLY A 75 -2.34 25.90 -3.39
CA GLY A 75 -1.50 27.11 -3.45
C GLY A 75 -0.07 26.90 -3.96
N ILE A 76 0.44 25.66 -3.98
CA ILE A 76 1.77 25.33 -4.49
C ILE A 76 1.78 25.34 -6.02
N THR A 77 2.31 26.39 -6.63
CA THR A 77 2.63 26.40 -8.07
C THR A 77 3.85 25.52 -8.35
N LEU A 78 3.70 24.54 -9.23
CA LEU A 78 4.70 23.57 -9.67
C LEU A 78 5.00 23.76 -11.16
N GLN A 79 6.28 23.82 -11.52
CA GLN A 79 6.73 23.91 -12.92
C GLN A 79 7.06 22.51 -13.46
N PRO A 80 6.34 21.97 -14.47
CA PRO A 80 6.59 20.62 -14.96
C PRO A 80 7.86 20.53 -15.82
N THR A 81 8.59 19.42 -15.70
CA THR A 81 9.69 19.02 -16.59
C THR A 81 9.20 18.10 -17.71
N VAL A 82 10.06 17.76 -18.68
CA VAL A 82 9.77 16.76 -19.72
C VAL A 82 9.35 15.38 -19.16
N VAL A 83 9.70 15.06 -17.91
CA VAL A 83 9.28 13.81 -17.26
C VAL A 83 7.76 13.80 -16.99
N PHE A 84 7.11 14.96 -16.91
CA PHE A 84 5.65 15.06 -16.80
C PHE A 84 4.95 14.54 -18.06
N ASP A 85 5.36 14.98 -19.25
CA ASP A 85 4.81 14.45 -20.51
C ASP A 85 5.20 12.98 -20.73
N THR A 86 6.38 12.59 -20.24
CA THR A 86 6.86 11.20 -20.25
C THR A 86 5.96 10.28 -19.42
N PHE A 87 5.31 10.76 -18.36
CA PHE A 87 4.36 9.97 -17.58
C PHE A 87 3.19 9.50 -18.46
N TRP A 88 2.57 10.43 -19.18
CA TRP A 88 1.40 10.15 -20.02
C TRP A 88 1.77 9.29 -21.25
N GLN A 89 2.93 9.56 -21.86
CA GLN A 89 3.48 8.74 -22.94
C GLN A 89 3.76 7.30 -22.48
N PHE A 90 4.37 7.14 -21.30
CA PHE A 90 4.60 5.83 -20.69
C PHE A 90 3.28 5.12 -20.39
N ALA A 91 2.32 5.80 -19.77
CA ALA A 91 1.03 5.22 -19.40
C ALA A 91 0.26 4.68 -20.64
N ALA A 92 0.24 5.47 -21.72
CA ALA A 92 -0.42 5.10 -22.97
C ALA A 92 0.28 3.92 -23.67
N GLU A 93 1.56 4.06 -23.99
CA GLU A 93 2.29 3.01 -24.72
C GLU A 93 2.44 1.73 -23.89
N ARG A 94 2.59 1.84 -22.55
CA ARG A 94 2.64 0.66 -21.70
C ARG A 94 1.31 -0.08 -21.60
N LYS A 95 0.17 0.61 -21.75
CA LYS A 95 -1.14 -0.03 -21.88
C LYS A 95 -1.30 -0.68 -23.26
N ALA A 96 -0.92 0.02 -24.34
CA ALA A 96 -0.93 -0.54 -25.69
C ALA A 96 -0.06 -1.83 -25.80
N ILE A 97 1.09 -1.90 -25.12
CA ILE A 97 1.88 -3.14 -25.00
C ILE A 97 1.10 -4.28 -24.35
N ASP A 98 0.28 -4.03 -23.33
CA ASP A 98 -0.53 -5.08 -22.68
C ASP A 98 -1.69 -5.54 -23.58
N ASP A 99 -2.29 -4.62 -24.35
CA ASP A 99 -3.36 -4.95 -25.31
C ASP A 99 -2.86 -5.72 -26.53
N ARG A 100 -1.75 -5.28 -27.16
CA ARG A 100 -1.10 -6.01 -28.26
C ARG A 100 -0.76 -7.46 -27.84
N ARG A 101 -0.33 -7.65 -26.58
CA ARG A 101 -0.07 -8.98 -26.00
C ARG A 101 -1.34 -9.80 -25.77
N ARG A 102 -2.43 -9.20 -25.31
CA ARG A 102 -3.74 -9.87 -25.14
C ARG A 102 -4.37 -10.27 -26.47
N ALA A 103 -4.15 -9.47 -27.51
CA ALA A 103 -4.52 -9.78 -28.89
C ALA A 103 -3.63 -10.86 -29.54
N GLY A 104 -2.63 -11.41 -28.83
CA GLY A 104 -1.75 -12.45 -29.35
C GLY A 104 -0.75 -11.98 -30.41
N MET A 105 -0.52 -10.67 -30.53
CA MET A 105 0.40 -10.12 -31.54
C MET A 105 1.85 -10.58 -31.30
N PRO A 106 2.66 -10.77 -32.35
CA PRO A 106 4.06 -11.12 -32.22
C PRO A 106 4.90 -10.00 -31.60
N GLN A 107 6.14 -10.33 -31.22
CA GLN A 107 7.13 -9.33 -30.81
C GLN A 107 7.77 -8.62 -32.02
N PRO A 108 8.27 -7.38 -31.86
CA PRO A 108 8.22 -6.55 -30.65
C PRO A 108 6.83 -5.92 -30.45
N TRP A 109 6.41 -5.77 -29.20
CA TRP A 109 5.12 -5.13 -28.86
C TRP A 109 5.19 -3.60 -28.75
N SER A 110 6.36 -3.01 -29.04
CA SER A 110 6.64 -1.57 -29.00
C SER A 110 7.92 -1.30 -29.78
N ASP A 111 8.00 -0.19 -30.49
CA ASP A 111 9.22 0.26 -31.17
C ASP A 111 10.24 0.90 -30.19
N ASP A 112 9.84 1.17 -28.94
CA ASP A 112 10.72 1.78 -27.95
C ASP A 112 11.76 0.78 -27.39
N PRO A 113 13.07 1.06 -27.52
CA PRO A 113 14.12 0.13 -27.11
C PRO A 113 14.27 0.01 -25.59
N ILE A 114 13.72 0.95 -24.80
CA ILE A 114 13.69 0.87 -23.34
C ILE A 114 12.61 -0.15 -22.92
N PHE A 115 11.42 -0.11 -23.53
CA PHE A 115 10.37 -1.12 -23.32
C PHE A 115 10.76 -2.51 -23.81
N GLN A 116 11.46 -2.63 -24.95
CA GLN A 116 11.98 -3.91 -25.44
C GLN A 116 13.01 -4.52 -24.46
N LYS A 117 13.87 -3.70 -23.86
CA LYS A 117 15.02 -4.16 -23.07
C LYS A 117 14.75 -4.36 -21.58
N TYR A 118 13.89 -3.57 -20.96
CA TYR A 118 13.78 -3.49 -19.49
C TYR A 118 12.40 -3.87 -18.96
N ARG A 119 12.36 -4.50 -17.76
CA ARG A 119 11.11 -4.96 -17.16
C ARG A 119 10.34 -3.82 -16.47
N PHE A 120 9.18 -3.50 -17.05
CA PHE A 120 8.17 -2.63 -16.47
C PHE A 120 6.90 -3.39 -16.09
N CYS A 121 6.21 -2.91 -15.06
CA CYS A 121 4.86 -3.33 -14.69
C CYS A 121 3.82 -2.81 -15.71
N ASN A 122 2.56 -3.21 -15.59
CA ASN A 122 1.45 -2.67 -16.38
C ASN A 122 1.00 -1.29 -15.87
N THR A 123 0.49 -0.42 -16.75
CA THR A 123 -0.08 0.90 -16.38
C THR A 123 -1.14 0.78 -15.28
N TYR A 124 -1.98 -0.25 -15.39
CA TYR A 124 -2.95 -0.61 -14.37
C TYR A 124 -2.35 -1.66 -13.43
N ARG A 125 -2.25 -1.37 -12.13
CA ARG A 125 -1.72 -2.27 -11.09
C ARG A 125 -2.48 -3.58 -11.04
N VAL A 126 -3.79 -3.57 -11.34
CA VAL A 126 -4.64 -4.78 -11.34
C VAL A 126 -4.21 -5.81 -12.41
N LEU A 127 -3.55 -5.37 -13.49
CA LEU A 127 -3.15 -6.21 -14.63
C LEU A 127 -1.78 -6.90 -14.45
N ASP A 128 -1.03 -6.59 -13.39
CA ASP A 128 0.27 -7.21 -13.10
C ASP A 128 0.12 -8.70 -12.72
N LYS A 129 1.11 -9.55 -13.08
CA LYS A 129 1.09 -11.01 -12.80
C LYS A 129 0.71 -11.34 -11.35
N VAL A 130 1.27 -10.59 -10.39
CA VAL A 130 1.09 -10.83 -8.96
C VAL A 130 -0.29 -10.37 -8.47
N SER A 131 -0.82 -9.26 -8.99
CA SER A 131 -2.17 -8.78 -8.71
C SER A 131 -3.23 -9.74 -9.24
N GLN A 132 -3.08 -10.19 -10.49
CA GLN A 132 -3.97 -11.19 -11.11
C GLN A 132 -3.97 -12.52 -10.34
N TYR A 133 -2.81 -12.95 -9.84
CA TYR A 133 -2.70 -14.16 -9.02
C TYR A 133 -3.36 -13.97 -7.65
N LEU A 134 -3.08 -12.86 -6.95
CA LEU A 134 -3.73 -12.50 -5.68
C LEU A 134 -5.26 -12.54 -5.80
N ILE A 135 -5.82 -11.94 -6.84
CA ILE A 135 -7.27 -11.95 -7.07
C ILE A 135 -7.75 -13.39 -7.31
N ARG A 136 -7.26 -14.05 -8.36
CA ARG A 136 -7.83 -15.32 -8.84
C ARG A 136 -7.53 -16.55 -7.98
N GLU A 137 -6.42 -16.58 -7.26
CA GLU A 137 -5.91 -17.76 -6.56
C GLU A 137 -5.91 -17.65 -5.03
N VAL A 138 -5.90 -16.42 -4.48
CA VAL A 138 -5.78 -16.16 -3.04
C VAL A 138 -7.11 -15.63 -2.46
N ILE A 139 -7.70 -14.63 -3.12
CA ILE A 139 -8.96 -14.01 -2.68
C ILE A 139 -10.15 -14.88 -3.12
N GLU A 140 -10.31 -15.07 -4.42
CA GLU A 140 -11.51 -15.65 -5.05
C GLU A 140 -11.63 -17.19 -4.91
N LYS A 141 -10.72 -17.83 -4.17
CA LYS A 141 -10.73 -19.26 -3.85
C LYS A 141 -10.67 -19.50 -2.33
N GLY A 142 -11.21 -20.64 -1.89
CA GLY A 142 -11.33 -20.98 -0.48
C GLY A 142 -12.47 -20.22 0.22
N SER A 143 -12.57 -20.39 1.55
CA SER A 143 -13.63 -19.76 2.35
C SER A 143 -13.66 -18.23 2.16
N GLN A 144 -14.86 -17.68 1.98
CA GLN A 144 -15.10 -16.25 1.88
C GLN A 144 -15.43 -15.59 3.23
N GLU A 145 -15.35 -16.37 4.33
CA GLU A 145 -15.45 -15.82 5.68
C GLU A 145 -14.38 -14.73 5.91
N PRO A 146 -14.72 -13.60 6.56
CA PRO A 146 -13.81 -12.46 6.65
C PRO A 146 -12.42 -12.80 7.18
N LEU A 147 -12.34 -13.53 8.30
CA LEU A 147 -11.07 -13.93 8.92
C LEU A 147 -10.20 -14.76 7.97
N GLU A 148 -10.81 -15.68 7.23
CA GLU A 148 -10.14 -16.57 6.28
C GLU A 148 -9.61 -15.80 5.06
N VAL A 149 -10.36 -14.82 4.55
CA VAL A 149 -9.92 -13.95 3.46
C VAL A 149 -8.76 -13.06 3.91
N VAL A 150 -8.84 -12.45 5.10
CA VAL A 150 -7.76 -11.61 5.64
C VAL A 150 -6.50 -12.44 5.90
N PHE A 151 -6.61 -13.63 6.48
CA PHE A 151 -5.49 -14.55 6.66
C PHE A 151 -4.76 -14.86 5.34
N ARG A 152 -5.49 -15.28 4.31
CA ARG A 152 -4.90 -15.62 3.00
C ARG A 152 -4.23 -14.41 2.34
N VAL A 153 -4.85 -13.23 2.41
CA VAL A 153 -4.28 -12.00 1.85
C VAL A 153 -3.02 -11.56 2.60
N ILE A 154 -3.01 -11.57 3.94
CA ILE A 154 -1.80 -11.23 4.71
C ILE A 154 -0.68 -12.24 4.43
N LEU A 155 -0.99 -13.55 4.46
CA LEU A 155 0.00 -14.61 4.20
C LEU A 155 0.66 -14.45 2.82
N PHE A 156 -0.14 -14.21 1.77
CA PHE A 156 0.40 -13.93 0.44
C PHE A 156 1.18 -12.60 0.40
N ASN A 157 0.67 -11.55 1.05
CA ASN A 157 1.26 -10.22 1.01
C ASN A 157 2.63 -10.15 1.73
N SER A 158 2.83 -10.90 2.83
CA SER A 158 4.13 -11.01 3.51
C SER A 158 5.26 -11.42 2.57
N PHE A 159 5.01 -12.35 1.64
CA PHE A 159 6.01 -12.83 0.68
C PHE A 159 5.94 -12.11 -0.68
N THR A 160 4.74 -11.67 -1.09
CA THR A 160 4.41 -11.07 -2.40
C THR A 160 4.97 -11.90 -3.57
N LYS A 161 4.95 -13.23 -3.43
CA LYS A 161 5.59 -14.17 -4.34
C LYS A 161 4.73 -15.40 -4.58
N ILE A 162 4.43 -15.65 -5.86
CA ILE A 162 3.55 -16.73 -6.33
C ILE A 162 4.13 -18.10 -5.95
N GLU A 163 5.41 -18.32 -6.24
CA GLU A 163 6.05 -19.63 -6.07
C GLU A 163 6.18 -20.02 -4.58
N THR A 164 6.14 -19.03 -3.66
CA THR A 164 6.11 -19.26 -2.21
C THR A 164 4.70 -19.66 -1.73
N TRP A 165 3.65 -19.10 -2.33
CA TRP A 165 2.26 -19.49 -2.07
C TRP A 165 1.96 -20.90 -2.62
N GLU A 166 2.43 -21.21 -3.83
CA GLU A 166 2.29 -22.54 -4.44
C GLU A 166 3.05 -23.62 -3.65
N LEU A 167 4.23 -23.29 -3.11
CA LEU A 167 4.94 -24.15 -2.15
C LEU A 167 4.10 -24.44 -0.89
N LEU A 168 3.50 -23.41 -0.29
CA LEU A 168 2.67 -23.57 0.92
C LEU A 168 1.43 -24.42 0.62
N LEU A 169 0.70 -24.15 -0.48
CA LEU A 169 -0.43 -24.98 -0.93
C LEU A 169 -0.02 -26.45 -1.11
N LYS A 170 1.12 -26.71 -1.77
CA LYS A 170 1.61 -28.07 -2.04
C LYS A 170 1.98 -28.85 -0.78
N GLU A 171 2.71 -28.22 0.14
CA GLU A 171 3.27 -28.90 1.32
C GLU A 171 2.29 -28.94 2.51
N ILE A 172 1.32 -28.02 2.53
CA ILE A 172 0.38 -27.85 3.65
C ILE A 172 -1.02 -28.36 3.32
N GLY A 173 -1.49 -28.14 2.09
CA GLY A 173 -2.87 -28.37 1.67
C GLY A 173 -3.68 -27.07 1.67
N SER A 174 -4.93 -27.13 2.16
CA SER A 174 -5.78 -25.94 2.27
C SER A 174 -5.16 -24.93 3.24
N LEU A 175 -4.92 -23.71 2.79
CA LEU A 175 -4.40 -22.62 3.62
C LEU A 175 -5.57 -21.86 4.27
N THR A 176 -5.97 -22.31 5.46
CA THR A 176 -6.96 -21.62 6.31
C THR A 176 -6.36 -21.15 7.64
N TRP A 177 -7.01 -20.21 8.31
CA TRP A 177 -6.57 -19.78 9.64
C TRP A 177 -6.64 -20.95 10.63
N ALA A 178 -7.73 -21.72 10.61
CA ALA A 178 -7.87 -22.92 11.44
C ALA A 178 -6.85 -24.06 11.11
N SER A 179 -6.26 -24.08 9.91
CA SER A 179 -5.12 -24.97 9.61
C SER A 179 -3.79 -24.40 10.10
N TYR A 180 -3.64 -23.08 10.07
CA TYR A 180 -2.46 -22.37 10.55
C TYR A 180 -2.31 -22.51 12.07
N GLU A 181 -3.37 -22.22 12.83
CA GLU A 181 -3.32 -22.30 14.30
C GLU A 181 -2.98 -23.69 14.82
N ARG A 182 -3.43 -24.73 14.11
CA ARG A 182 -3.20 -26.13 14.45
C ARG A 182 -1.74 -26.57 14.31
N ASP A 183 -0.99 -25.98 13.39
CA ASP A 183 0.39 -26.39 13.07
C ASP A 183 1.23 -25.22 12.52
N ARG A 184 1.38 -24.15 13.33
CA ARG A 184 2.22 -22.97 13.02
C ARG A 184 3.66 -23.39 12.66
N GLU A 185 4.16 -24.47 13.28
CA GLU A 185 5.50 -25.02 13.02
C GLU A 185 5.64 -25.70 11.65
N LYS A 186 4.58 -26.24 11.03
CA LYS A 186 4.64 -26.73 9.64
C LYS A 186 4.89 -25.60 8.65
N TYR A 187 4.29 -24.42 8.86
CA TYR A 187 4.55 -23.24 8.03
C TYR A 187 6.02 -22.79 8.15
N ARG A 188 6.53 -22.63 9.39
CA ARG A 188 7.95 -22.34 9.68
C ARG A 188 8.89 -23.35 9.01
N ARG A 189 8.59 -24.65 9.16
CA ARG A 189 9.40 -25.76 8.63
C ARG A 189 9.41 -25.83 7.10
N VAL A 190 8.28 -25.60 6.43
CA VAL A 190 8.19 -25.59 4.96
C VAL A 190 9.03 -24.45 4.38
N LEU A 191 8.84 -23.24 4.89
CA LEU A 191 9.57 -22.04 4.45
C LEU A 191 11.07 -22.14 4.79
N GLY A 192 11.41 -22.65 5.97
CA GLY A 192 12.78 -22.91 6.41
C GLY A 192 13.52 -23.88 5.49
N ARG A 193 12.91 -25.03 5.17
CA ARG A 193 13.49 -26.02 4.23
C ARG A 193 13.70 -25.43 2.83
N ALA A 194 12.77 -24.61 2.34
CA ALA A 194 12.93 -23.96 1.04
C ALA A 194 14.06 -22.93 1.05
N LYS A 195 14.16 -22.10 2.10
CA LYS A 195 15.28 -21.16 2.29
C LYS A 195 16.63 -21.87 2.39
N GLN A 196 16.71 -22.99 3.12
CA GLN A 196 17.91 -23.83 3.24
C GLN A 196 18.35 -24.42 1.89
N ARG A 197 17.40 -24.73 1.00
CA ARG A 197 17.65 -25.17 -0.39
C ARG A 197 17.95 -24.00 -1.36
N GLY A 198 18.23 -22.79 -0.84
CA GLY A 198 18.58 -21.62 -1.64
C GLY A 198 17.39 -20.90 -2.31
N ALA A 199 16.14 -21.32 -2.07
CA ALA A 199 14.98 -20.67 -2.68
C ALA A 199 14.70 -19.32 -2.00
N SER A 200 14.69 -18.23 -2.77
CA SER A 200 14.18 -16.94 -2.27
C SER A 200 12.69 -17.05 -2.00
N LEU A 201 12.28 -16.88 -0.74
CA LEU A 201 10.87 -16.81 -0.33
C LEU A 201 10.18 -15.50 -0.76
N TYR A 202 10.95 -14.47 -1.11
CA TYR A 202 10.47 -13.13 -1.41
C TYR A 202 10.71 -12.73 -2.86
N THR A 203 9.87 -11.82 -3.35
CA THR A 203 10.11 -11.08 -4.60
C THR A 203 11.25 -10.05 -4.43
N GLY A 204 11.94 -9.72 -5.52
CA GLY A 204 12.97 -8.67 -5.56
C GLY A 204 12.41 -7.25 -5.71
N ALA A 205 11.11 -7.11 -5.97
CA ALA A 205 10.35 -5.85 -5.93
C ALA A 205 9.55 -5.76 -4.61
N PHE A 206 8.91 -4.62 -4.33
CA PHE A 206 8.01 -4.46 -3.16
C PHE A 206 8.61 -4.95 -1.82
N GLN A 207 9.90 -4.66 -1.59
CA GLN A 207 10.65 -5.20 -0.45
C GLN A 207 10.03 -4.79 0.89
N LYS A 208 9.70 -5.78 1.72
CA LYS A 208 9.12 -5.63 3.05
C LYS A 208 10.15 -6.11 4.09
N PRO A 209 10.73 -5.21 4.90
CA PRO A 209 11.56 -5.60 6.03
C PRO A 209 10.69 -6.32 7.07
N ALA A 210 11.10 -7.51 7.49
CA ALA A 210 10.41 -8.20 8.57
C ALA A 210 10.58 -7.42 9.90
N PRO A 211 9.57 -7.40 10.78
CA PRO A 211 9.71 -6.83 12.12
C PRO A 211 10.71 -7.60 12.97
N ASN A 212 11.22 -6.98 14.03
CA ASN A 212 12.11 -7.61 15.00
C ASN A 212 11.33 -8.24 16.17
N LEU A 213 10.52 -9.26 15.89
CA LEU A 213 9.69 -9.94 16.89
C LEU A 213 10.48 -11.00 17.71
N GLY A 214 11.80 -11.04 17.56
CA GLY A 214 12.72 -11.85 18.37
C GLY A 214 13.17 -13.16 17.73
N GLU A 215 12.66 -13.51 16.56
CA GLU A 215 13.06 -14.70 15.80
C GLU A 215 14.30 -14.40 14.93
N PRO A 216 15.18 -15.40 14.67
CA PRO A 216 16.46 -15.17 13.98
C PRO A 216 16.31 -14.98 12.46
N ASP A 217 15.12 -15.15 11.90
CA ASP A 217 14.90 -15.13 10.47
C ASP A 217 13.64 -14.32 10.05
N ALA A 218 13.69 -13.75 8.84
CA ALA A 218 12.65 -12.87 8.34
C ALA A 218 11.30 -13.54 8.02
N HIS A 219 11.25 -14.84 7.69
CA HIS A 219 9.97 -15.50 7.35
C HIS A 219 9.17 -15.84 8.60
N THR A 220 9.84 -16.31 9.66
CA THR A 220 9.20 -16.51 10.96
C THR A 220 8.72 -15.19 11.56
N ASN A 221 9.51 -14.10 11.48
CA ASN A 221 9.05 -12.78 11.94
C ASN A 221 7.83 -12.25 11.14
N HIS A 222 7.71 -12.56 9.84
CA HIS A 222 6.49 -12.23 9.07
C HIS A 222 5.29 -13.12 9.42
N LEU A 223 5.50 -14.35 9.86
CA LEU A 223 4.44 -15.22 10.40
C LEU A 223 3.93 -14.72 11.75
N LEU A 224 4.83 -14.33 12.66
CA LEU A 224 4.45 -13.67 13.92
C LEU A 224 3.73 -12.33 13.70
N LEU A 225 4.07 -11.57 12.64
CA LEU A 225 3.32 -10.36 12.26
C LEU A 225 1.91 -10.70 11.76
N LEU A 226 1.75 -11.77 10.99
CA LEU A 226 0.44 -12.25 10.55
C LEU A 226 -0.44 -12.64 11.75
N GLU A 227 0.12 -13.34 12.74
CA GLU A 227 -0.56 -13.68 13.99
C GLU A 227 -1.02 -12.39 14.70
N THR A 228 -0.06 -11.50 15.01
CA THR A 228 -0.29 -10.17 15.63
C THR A 228 -1.38 -9.34 14.92
N LEU A 229 -1.50 -9.45 13.59
CA LEU A 229 -2.50 -8.71 12.81
C LEU A 229 -3.91 -9.32 12.90
N LEU A 230 -4.03 -10.65 12.91
CA LEU A 230 -5.32 -11.34 12.98
C LEU A 230 -5.89 -11.34 14.41
N ASP A 231 -4.99 -11.40 15.40
CA ASP A 231 -5.22 -11.37 16.84
C ASP A 231 -5.95 -10.12 17.39
N HIS A 232 -6.26 -9.12 16.55
CA HIS A 232 -6.89 -7.84 16.95
C HIS A 232 -8.14 -7.43 16.14
N ASP A 233 -8.82 -8.42 15.56
CA ASP A 233 -10.06 -8.26 14.77
C ASP A 233 -9.94 -7.20 13.65
N LEU A 234 -9.04 -7.47 12.69
CA LEU A 234 -9.04 -6.74 11.43
C LEU A 234 -10.40 -6.80 10.69
N PRO A 235 -11.13 -7.94 10.63
CA PRO A 235 -12.45 -8.00 10.01
C PRO A 235 -13.46 -6.97 10.53
N GLY A 236 -13.71 -6.90 11.85
CA GLY A 236 -14.64 -5.93 12.43
C GLY A 236 -14.18 -4.49 12.24
N ARG A 237 -12.87 -4.23 12.28
CA ARG A 237 -12.28 -2.92 11.94
C ARG A 237 -12.54 -2.52 10.49
N PHE A 238 -12.43 -3.44 9.54
CA PHE A 238 -12.71 -3.16 8.13
C PHE A 238 -14.20 -2.86 7.88
N GLN A 239 -15.10 -3.54 8.60
CA GLN A 239 -16.55 -3.31 8.52
C GLN A 239 -16.99 -1.97 9.14
N THR A 240 -16.28 -1.51 10.19
CA THR A 240 -16.62 -0.27 10.92
C THR A 240 -15.94 0.99 10.40
N ALA A 241 -14.90 0.85 9.56
CA ALA A 241 -14.16 1.97 9.01
C ALA A 241 -15.01 2.87 8.09
N LYS A 242 -15.03 4.17 8.39
CA LYS A 242 -15.67 5.20 7.57
C LYS A 242 -14.79 5.63 6.41
N TYR A 243 -13.47 5.61 6.60
CA TYR A 243 -12.45 6.03 5.64
C TYR A 243 -11.33 4.98 5.50
N MET A 244 -10.83 4.81 4.28
CA MET A 244 -9.71 3.90 3.99
C MET A 244 -8.39 4.32 4.68
N ALA A 245 -8.29 5.60 5.06
CA ALA A 245 -7.23 6.18 5.88
C ALA A 245 -7.19 5.61 7.32
N GLU A 246 -8.33 5.33 7.94
CA GLU A 246 -8.40 4.77 9.31
C GLU A 246 -7.83 3.35 9.33
N VAL A 247 -8.12 2.57 8.28
CA VAL A 247 -7.56 1.23 8.07
C VAL A 247 -6.05 1.30 7.82
N TYR A 248 -5.59 2.29 7.06
CA TYR A 248 -4.17 2.53 6.82
C TYR A 248 -3.43 2.93 8.11
N GLU A 249 -3.92 3.89 8.89
CA GLU A 249 -3.30 4.30 10.16
C GLU A 249 -3.20 3.11 11.12
N TYR A 250 -4.29 2.33 11.23
CA TYR A 250 -4.31 1.14 12.07
C TYR A 250 -3.23 0.13 11.63
N LEU A 251 -3.15 -0.23 10.35
CA LEU A 251 -2.12 -1.14 9.84
C LEU A 251 -0.70 -0.54 9.92
N LEU A 252 -0.54 0.77 9.77
CA LEU A 252 0.75 1.48 9.87
C LEU A 252 1.30 1.46 11.29
N SER A 253 0.45 1.41 12.31
CA SER A 253 0.89 1.45 13.71
C SER A 253 1.76 0.25 14.12
N PHE A 254 1.59 -0.92 13.50
CA PHE A 254 2.26 -2.17 13.91
C PHE A 254 3.78 -2.19 13.74
N PRO A 255 4.51 -3.03 14.51
CA PRO A 255 5.95 -3.28 14.30
C PRO A 255 6.25 -3.72 12.85
N GLY A 256 7.36 -3.24 12.28
CA GLY A 256 7.78 -3.55 10.90
C GLY A 256 6.98 -2.88 9.78
N MET A 257 5.71 -2.52 10.03
CA MET A 257 4.87 -1.83 9.04
C MET A 257 5.35 -0.39 8.83
N GLY A 258 5.98 -0.14 7.68
CA GLY A 258 6.29 1.20 7.18
C GLY A 258 5.35 1.60 6.05
N GLU A 259 5.16 2.91 5.81
CA GLU A 259 4.15 3.49 4.90
C GLU A 259 3.91 2.69 3.61
N PHE A 260 4.98 2.43 2.85
CA PHE A 260 4.93 1.68 1.60
C PHE A 260 4.46 0.22 1.78
N ALA A 261 4.95 -0.48 2.81
CA ALA A 261 4.53 -1.86 3.10
C ALA A 261 3.05 -1.90 3.49
N THR A 262 2.62 -0.97 4.33
CA THR A 262 1.22 -0.79 4.75
C THR A 262 0.32 -0.51 3.56
N TYR A 263 0.67 0.45 2.70
CA TYR A 263 -0.13 0.80 1.53
C TYR A 263 -0.24 -0.38 0.55
N GLN A 264 0.82 -1.16 0.35
CA GLN A 264 0.77 -2.36 -0.49
C GLN A 264 -0.01 -3.55 0.13
N LEU A 265 -0.17 -3.61 1.46
CA LEU A 265 -1.13 -4.51 2.11
C LEU A 265 -2.57 -4.01 1.93
N LEU A 266 -2.81 -2.73 2.18
CA LEU A 266 -4.11 -2.07 2.01
C LEU A 266 -4.64 -2.22 0.57
N LEU A 267 -3.80 -1.98 -0.43
CA LEU A 267 -4.09 -2.21 -1.86
C LEU A 267 -4.18 -3.69 -2.27
N SER A 268 -3.93 -4.63 -1.35
CA SER A 268 -4.22 -6.06 -1.55
C SER A 268 -5.57 -6.42 -0.93
N LEU A 269 -5.87 -5.84 0.24
CA LEU A 269 -7.16 -5.98 0.94
C LEU A 269 -8.29 -5.25 0.19
N SER A 270 -8.03 -4.15 -0.52
CA SER A 270 -9.03 -3.41 -1.31
C SER A 270 -9.52 -4.13 -2.58
N TYR A 271 -8.93 -5.30 -2.91
CA TYR A 271 -9.47 -6.25 -3.90
C TYR A 271 -10.43 -7.28 -3.28
N THR A 272 -10.58 -7.31 -1.95
CA THR A 272 -11.56 -8.17 -1.26
C THR A 272 -12.89 -7.45 -1.06
N ASN A 273 -13.97 -8.21 -0.85
CA ASN A 273 -15.29 -7.68 -0.49
C ASN A 273 -15.34 -7.05 0.92
N LEU A 274 -14.22 -7.00 1.66
CA LEU A 274 -14.16 -6.47 3.03
C LEU A 274 -13.85 -4.97 3.09
N LEU A 275 -13.23 -4.41 2.04
CA LEU A 275 -12.87 -3.00 1.95
C LEU A 275 -13.53 -2.36 0.72
N ASN A 276 -14.82 -2.04 0.86
CA ASN A 276 -15.66 -1.48 -0.21
C ASN A 276 -15.55 0.05 -0.32
N PHE A 277 -14.31 0.53 -0.42
CA PHE A 277 -13.93 1.92 -0.67
C PHE A 277 -13.81 2.20 -2.17
N SER A 278 -14.04 3.44 -2.61
CA SER A 278 -13.76 3.83 -3.99
C SER A 278 -12.26 3.80 -4.24
N ASN A 279 -11.85 3.51 -5.48
CA ASN A 279 -10.44 3.58 -5.85
C ASN A 279 -9.90 5.03 -5.89
N LEU A 280 -10.77 6.02 -5.64
CA LEU A 280 -10.44 7.44 -5.49
C LEU A 280 -10.37 7.91 -4.01
N ASP A 281 -10.60 7.03 -3.03
CA ASP A 281 -10.67 7.44 -1.62
C ASP A 281 -9.29 7.82 -1.06
N PHE A 282 -8.29 6.94 -1.28
CA PHE A 282 -7.03 7.01 -0.54
C PHE A 282 -5.81 6.51 -1.34
N VAL A 283 -4.71 7.25 -1.21
CA VAL A 283 -3.40 6.94 -1.78
C VAL A 283 -2.30 7.40 -0.83
N ILE A 284 -1.14 6.76 -0.88
CA ILE A 284 0.10 7.19 -0.22
C ILE A 284 1.23 7.05 -1.25
N ALA A 285 2.00 8.13 -1.45
CA ALA A 285 3.09 8.12 -2.41
C ALA A 285 4.24 7.23 -1.93
N GLY A 286 4.49 6.11 -2.62
CA GLY A 286 5.61 5.24 -2.33
C GLY A 286 6.96 5.87 -2.70
N PRO A 287 8.11 5.42 -2.15
CA PRO A 287 9.41 6.01 -2.42
C PRO A 287 9.85 6.03 -3.91
N GLY A 288 9.22 5.22 -4.76
CA GLY A 288 9.37 5.30 -6.21
C GLY A 288 8.50 6.39 -6.83
N ALA A 289 7.24 6.51 -6.43
CA ALA A 289 6.33 7.56 -6.87
C ALA A 289 6.85 8.96 -6.49
N SER A 290 7.31 9.15 -5.24
CA SER A 290 7.96 10.39 -4.80
C SER A 290 9.20 10.74 -5.63
N SER A 291 9.98 9.74 -6.05
CA SER A 291 11.14 9.95 -6.93
C SER A 291 10.71 10.33 -8.36
N GLY A 292 9.56 9.84 -8.82
CA GLY A 292 8.92 10.26 -10.08
C GLY A 292 8.45 11.71 -10.02
N LEU A 293 7.67 12.08 -8.99
CA LEU A 293 7.19 13.45 -8.76
C LEU A 293 8.35 14.44 -8.60
N ALA A 294 9.41 14.06 -7.87
CA ALA A 294 10.62 14.88 -7.72
C ALA A 294 11.39 15.09 -9.05
N LYS A 295 11.24 14.20 -10.04
CA LYS A 295 11.74 14.43 -11.41
C LYS A 295 10.78 15.26 -12.27
N MET A 296 9.48 15.11 -12.06
CA MET A 296 8.43 15.84 -12.79
C MET A 296 8.36 17.32 -12.40
N PHE A 297 8.67 17.67 -11.15
CA PHE A 297 8.53 19.05 -10.63
C PHE A 297 9.78 19.62 -9.92
N GLY A 298 10.87 18.85 -9.88
CA GLY A 298 12.15 19.26 -9.30
C GLY A 298 12.29 18.91 -7.81
N VAL A 299 13.44 18.32 -7.45
CA VAL A 299 13.69 17.76 -6.11
C VAL A 299 13.56 18.81 -5.01
N GLN A 300 14.13 19.99 -5.21
CA GLN A 300 14.12 21.09 -4.23
C GLN A 300 12.70 21.65 -4.04
N LYS A 301 11.94 21.84 -5.12
CA LYS A 301 10.56 22.34 -5.06
C LYS A 301 9.63 21.32 -4.40
N MET A 302 9.73 20.04 -4.74
CA MET A 302 8.97 18.98 -4.06
C MET A 302 9.34 18.83 -2.59
N LYS A 303 10.62 19.01 -2.22
CA LYS A 303 11.02 19.03 -0.81
C LYS A 303 10.37 20.20 -0.06
N ALA A 304 10.43 21.42 -0.60
CA ALA A 304 9.82 22.60 0.01
C ALA A 304 8.30 22.45 0.12
N ALA A 305 7.64 22.02 -0.95
CA ALA A 305 6.20 21.79 -0.98
C ALA A 305 5.72 20.83 0.12
N LYS A 306 6.47 19.75 0.41
CA LYS A 306 6.18 18.82 1.51
C LYS A 306 6.33 19.40 2.91
N GLN A 307 7.08 20.49 3.08
CA GLN A 307 7.24 21.18 4.37
C GLN A 307 6.08 22.15 4.63
N GLU A 308 5.40 22.59 3.57
CA GLU A 308 4.27 23.52 3.58
C GLU A 308 2.92 22.76 3.57
N VAL A 309 2.82 21.73 2.72
CA VAL A 309 1.64 20.87 2.52
C VAL A 309 2.10 19.39 2.59
N PRO A 310 1.99 18.71 3.75
CA PRO A 310 2.58 17.39 3.97
C PRO A 310 2.08 16.25 3.06
N ASP A 311 0.88 16.40 2.49
CA ASP A 311 0.19 15.49 1.57
C ASP A 311 0.22 15.94 0.09
N ILE A 312 1.09 16.90 -0.26
CA ILE A 312 1.14 17.45 -1.62
C ILE A 312 1.40 16.38 -2.71
N GLU A 313 2.09 15.28 -2.41
CA GLU A 313 2.27 14.20 -3.40
C GLU A 313 0.99 13.40 -3.62
N GLU A 314 0.26 13.10 -2.56
CA GLU A 314 -1.05 12.47 -2.63
C GLU A 314 -2.06 13.37 -3.39
N GLU A 315 -2.04 14.69 -3.17
CA GLU A 315 -2.91 15.64 -3.87
C GLU A 315 -2.50 15.87 -5.35
N ILE A 316 -1.21 15.81 -5.69
CA ILE A 316 -0.78 15.75 -7.10
C ILE A 316 -1.29 14.48 -7.77
N ILE A 317 -1.28 13.33 -7.07
CA ILE A 317 -1.81 12.06 -7.62
C ILE A 317 -3.31 12.17 -7.90
N ARG A 318 -4.10 12.82 -7.03
CA ARG A 318 -5.53 13.12 -7.27
C ARG A 318 -5.72 13.99 -8.51
N TRP A 319 -5.04 15.14 -8.57
CA TRP A 319 -5.13 16.05 -9.71
C TRP A 319 -4.71 15.39 -11.03
N MET A 320 -3.72 14.48 -11.00
CA MET A 320 -3.34 13.68 -12.17
C MET A 320 -4.45 12.70 -12.59
N ALA A 321 -5.09 11.99 -11.65
CA ALA A 321 -6.22 11.13 -11.97
C ALA A 321 -7.42 11.91 -12.53
N GLU A 322 -7.73 13.08 -11.97
CA GLU A 322 -8.81 13.96 -12.42
C GLU A 322 -8.53 14.56 -13.82
N SER A 323 -7.30 15.01 -14.07
CA SER A 323 -6.93 15.65 -15.34
C SER A 323 -6.51 14.70 -16.47
N GLN A 324 -6.45 13.38 -16.24
CA GLN A 324 -5.83 12.43 -17.16
C GLN A 324 -6.32 12.54 -18.62
N ASN A 325 -7.62 12.71 -18.84
CA ASN A 325 -8.21 12.84 -20.18
C ASN A 325 -7.71 14.10 -20.91
N VAL A 326 -7.55 15.21 -20.18
CA VAL A 326 -6.98 16.46 -20.71
C VAL A 326 -5.50 16.28 -21.06
N GLN A 327 -4.76 15.52 -20.25
CA GLN A 327 -3.32 15.29 -20.49
C GLN A 327 -3.06 14.35 -21.67
N PHE A 328 -3.83 13.27 -21.82
CA PHE A 328 -3.76 12.41 -23.01
C PHE A 328 -4.16 13.19 -24.28
N ALA A 329 -5.25 13.96 -24.24
CA ALA A 329 -5.71 14.79 -25.36
C ALA A 329 -4.68 15.87 -25.75
N ARG A 330 -4.10 16.59 -24.78
CA ARG A 330 -3.04 17.60 -25.00
C ARG A 330 -1.84 17.05 -25.75
N LEU A 331 -1.49 15.79 -25.51
CA LEU A 331 -0.36 15.12 -26.16
C LEU A 331 -0.75 14.37 -27.45
N GLY A 332 -2.04 14.27 -27.77
CA GLY A 332 -2.56 13.52 -28.91
C GLY A 332 -2.37 12.00 -28.76
N LEU A 333 -2.45 11.50 -27.53
CA LEU A 333 -2.33 10.08 -27.20
C LEU A 333 -3.72 9.44 -27.15
N ASP A 334 -3.94 8.35 -27.88
CA ASP A 334 -5.08 7.46 -27.58
C ASP A 334 -4.72 6.61 -26.36
N PHE A 335 -5.65 6.53 -25.42
CA PHE A 335 -5.53 5.73 -24.22
C PHE A 335 -6.76 4.82 -24.12
N SER A 336 -6.56 3.51 -24.28
CA SER A 336 -7.65 2.54 -24.37
C SER A 336 -8.56 2.52 -23.14
N GLY A 337 -8.07 2.91 -21.97
CA GLY A 337 -8.68 2.57 -20.69
C GLY A 337 -8.52 1.09 -20.32
N LEU A 338 -9.04 0.68 -19.16
CA LEU A 338 -9.06 -0.70 -18.67
C LEU A 338 -10.37 -1.41 -19.01
N GLY A 339 -10.27 -2.60 -19.59
CA GLY A 339 -11.43 -3.42 -19.96
C GLY A 339 -12.20 -2.89 -21.17
N PRO A 340 -13.33 -3.52 -21.54
CA PRO A 340 -14.20 -3.05 -22.62
C PRO A 340 -14.84 -1.69 -22.29
N ASP A 341 -15.08 -1.42 -21.00
CA ASP A 341 -15.71 -0.19 -20.49
C ASP A 341 -14.76 1.02 -20.47
N ARG A 342 -13.53 0.87 -21.01
CA ARG A 342 -12.47 1.90 -21.08
C ARG A 342 -12.21 2.63 -19.75
N LEU A 343 -12.24 1.92 -18.62
CA LEU A 343 -12.14 2.53 -17.28
C LEU A 343 -10.85 3.38 -17.12
N PRO A 344 -10.93 4.60 -16.56
CA PRO A 344 -9.77 5.47 -16.36
C PRO A 344 -8.77 4.89 -15.34
N MET A 345 -7.55 5.42 -15.30
CA MET A 345 -6.57 5.11 -14.24
C MET A 345 -7.09 5.61 -12.89
N ASP A 346 -6.97 4.79 -11.84
CA ASP A 346 -7.25 5.20 -10.46
C ASP A 346 -6.00 5.72 -9.73
N LEU A 347 -6.15 6.16 -8.46
CA LEU A 347 -5.03 6.74 -7.70
C LEU A 347 -3.88 5.74 -7.46
N ALA A 348 -4.18 4.45 -7.36
CA ALA A 348 -3.18 3.39 -7.21
C ALA A 348 -2.47 3.11 -8.53
N ASP A 349 -3.17 3.21 -9.67
CA ASP A 349 -2.56 3.11 -11.00
C ASP A 349 -1.65 4.32 -11.31
N ILE A 350 -2.03 5.53 -10.88
CA ILE A 350 -1.18 6.73 -10.98
C ILE A 350 0.07 6.59 -10.09
N GLU A 351 -0.06 6.22 -8.80
CA GLU A 351 1.08 5.98 -7.89
C GLU A 351 2.04 4.92 -8.44
N HIS A 352 1.47 3.80 -8.89
CA HIS A 352 2.21 2.70 -9.50
C HIS A 352 2.97 3.16 -10.75
N THR A 353 2.30 3.92 -11.63
CA THR A 353 2.91 4.44 -12.86
C THR A 353 4.00 5.48 -12.56
N LEU A 354 3.86 6.31 -11.52
CA LEU A 354 4.92 7.26 -11.11
C LEU A 354 6.22 6.52 -10.70
N CYS A 355 6.10 5.38 -10.01
CA CYS A 355 7.22 4.51 -9.66
C CYS A 355 7.89 3.89 -10.90
N GLU A 356 7.11 3.49 -11.90
CA GLU A 356 7.62 2.96 -13.17
C GLU A 356 8.22 4.07 -14.05
N VAL A 357 7.71 5.29 -14.00
CA VAL A 357 8.25 6.47 -14.69
C VAL A 357 9.55 6.95 -14.05
N ASP A 358 9.72 6.86 -12.72
CA ASP A 358 11.04 7.02 -12.09
C ASP A 358 12.05 5.98 -12.60
N LYS A 359 11.62 4.75 -12.91
CA LYS A 359 12.47 3.71 -13.51
C LYS A 359 12.82 4.05 -14.95
N TYR A 360 11.82 4.38 -15.77
CA TYR A 360 11.94 4.65 -17.21
C TYR A 360 12.79 5.89 -17.53
N SER A 361 12.52 6.99 -16.82
CA SER A 361 13.25 8.26 -16.95
C SER A 361 14.76 8.15 -16.76
N ARG A 362 15.26 7.09 -16.09
CA ARG A 362 16.72 6.83 -15.95
C ARG A 362 17.42 6.58 -17.28
N LYS A 363 16.67 6.15 -18.31
CA LYS A 363 17.20 5.88 -19.66
C LYS A 363 16.64 6.84 -20.71
N ALA A 364 15.39 7.29 -20.58
CA ALA A 364 14.83 8.34 -21.45
C ALA A 364 15.42 9.73 -21.17
N HIS A 365 15.70 10.05 -19.89
CA HIS A 365 16.13 11.38 -19.43
C HIS A 365 17.33 11.29 -18.47
N PRO A 366 18.49 10.76 -18.90
CA PRO A 366 19.63 10.45 -18.02
C PRO A 366 20.22 11.67 -17.29
N HIS A 367 19.95 12.88 -17.78
CA HIS A 367 20.32 14.13 -17.13
C HIS A 367 19.46 14.46 -15.90
N ILE A 368 18.20 14.00 -15.85
CA ILE A 368 17.24 14.26 -14.77
C ILE A 368 17.37 13.15 -13.72
N LYS A 369 18.40 13.27 -12.88
CA LYS A 369 18.80 12.25 -11.91
C LYS A 369 17.84 12.16 -10.72
N GLY A 370 17.42 10.94 -10.39
CA GLY A 370 16.76 10.60 -9.12
C GLY A 370 17.68 9.78 -8.20
N ARG A 371 17.14 9.19 -7.12
CA ARG A 371 17.93 8.39 -6.16
C ARG A 371 18.57 7.13 -6.76
N ARG A 372 18.11 6.68 -7.93
CA ARG A 372 18.69 5.57 -8.71
C ARG A 372 18.89 6.01 -10.16
N THR A 373 20.05 5.70 -10.73
CA THR A 373 20.44 5.99 -12.12
C THR A 373 20.31 4.79 -13.06
N GLU A 374 20.22 3.57 -12.52
CA GLU A 374 20.24 2.34 -13.31
C GLU A 374 18.96 1.52 -13.26
N ILE A 375 18.77 0.69 -14.29
CA ILE A 375 17.72 -0.33 -14.36
C ILE A 375 18.40 -1.70 -14.44
N ARG A 376 18.36 -2.46 -13.34
CA ARG A 376 19.05 -3.76 -13.23
C ARG A 376 18.30 -4.93 -13.88
N THR A 377 16.99 -4.80 -14.09
CA THR A 377 16.13 -5.91 -14.52
C THR A 377 15.85 -5.83 -16.01
N VAL A 378 16.55 -6.66 -16.78
CA VAL A 378 16.27 -6.93 -18.21
C VAL A 378 14.89 -7.60 -18.33
N PHE A 379 14.17 -7.33 -19.42
CA PHE A 379 12.94 -8.05 -19.76
C PHE A 379 13.25 -9.31 -20.57
N ASN A 380 12.90 -10.47 -20.02
CA ASN A 380 12.87 -11.73 -20.75
C ASN A 380 11.40 -12.13 -20.93
N PRO A 381 10.89 -12.34 -22.16
CA PRO A 381 9.54 -12.83 -22.38
C PRO A 381 9.38 -14.26 -21.83
N SER A 382 8.17 -14.60 -21.39
CA SER A 382 7.81 -15.97 -20.99
C SER A 382 7.34 -16.75 -22.23
N PRO A 383 7.71 -18.03 -22.39
CA PRO A 383 7.47 -18.79 -23.63
C PRO A 383 6.03 -19.33 -23.78
N GLY A 384 5.16 -19.14 -22.80
CA GLY A 384 3.75 -19.54 -22.84
C GLY A 384 2.80 -18.37 -23.09
N VAL A 385 1.54 -18.68 -23.40
CA VAL A 385 0.47 -17.68 -23.61
C VAL A 385 0.32 -16.78 -22.38
N TYR A 386 0.81 -15.54 -22.48
CA TYR A 386 0.80 -14.56 -21.41
C TYR A 386 0.68 -13.13 -21.96
N PRO A 387 -0.24 -12.29 -21.44
CA PRO A 387 -0.99 -12.48 -20.19
C PRO A 387 -2.25 -13.34 -20.34
N PRO A 388 -2.68 -14.03 -19.26
CA PRO A 388 -3.97 -14.73 -19.23
C PRO A 388 -5.14 -13.72 -19.24
N THR A 389 -6.36 -14.24 -19.51
CA THR A 389 -7.62 -13.50 -19.38
C THR A 389 -7.70 -12.75 -18.05
N ILE A 390 -8.10 -11.48 -18.11
CA ILE A 390 -8.16 -10.58 -16.95
C ILE A 390 -9.27 -11.05 -16.00
N VAL A 391 -8.92 -11.22 -14.72
CA VAL A 391 -9.88 -11.30 -13.62
C VAL A 391 -9.83 -9.98 -12.87
N LEU A 392 -10.91 -9.20 -12.94
CA LEU A 392 -11.10 -8.03 -12.08
C LEU A 392 -11.69 -8.46 -10.73
N PRO A 393 -11.39 -7.76 -9.62
CA PRO A 393 -11.92 -8.10 -8.30
C PRO A 393 -13.46 -8.03 -8.29
N LYS A 394 -14.16 -9.06 -7.79
CA LYS A 394 -15.64 -8.98 -7.65
C LYS A 394 -16.09 -7.80 -6.78
N ALA A 395 -15.26 -7.44 -5.79
CA ALA A 395 -15.45 -6.30 -4.90
C ALA A 395 -15.73 -4.98 -5.64
N TRP A 396 -15.16 -4.78 -6.84
CA TRP A 396 -15.37 -3.56 -7.64
C TRP A 396 -16.83 -3.34 -8.06
N LYS A 397 -17.67 -4.38 -8.03
CA LYS A 397 -19.12 -4.27 -8.28
C LYS A 397 -19.93 -3.80 -7.07
N HIS A 398 -19.33 -3.70 -5.87
CA HIS A 398 -20.05 -3.36 -4.64
C HIS A 398 -20.53 -1.89 -4.66
N PRO A 399 -21.84 -1.61 -4.48
CA PRO A 399 -22.41 -0.25 -4.67
C PRO A 399 -21.71 0.87 -3.88
N ALA A 400 -21.26 0.59 -2.65
CA ALA A 400 -20.59 1.59 -1.81
C ALA A 400 -19.28 2.15 -2.42
N ARG A 401 -18.66 1.46 -3.38
CA ARG A 401 -17.46 1.94 -4.09
C ARG A 401 -17.74 3.05 -5.09
N ARG A 402 -19.02 3.35 -5.36
CA ARG A 402 -19.45 4.53 -6.14
C ARG A 402 -19.40 5.82 -5.31
N VAL A 403 -19.38 5.72 -3.97
CA VAL A 403 -19.31 6.87 -3.07
C VAL A 403 -17.85 7.14 -2.73
N VAL A 404 -17.35 8.29 -3.17
CA VAL A 404 -16.00 8.76 -2.84
C VAL A 404 -15.99 9.32 -1.40
N ARG A 405 -15.01 8.88 -0.61
CA ARG A 405 -14.82 9.16 0.81
C ARG A 405 -13.37 9.54 1.07
N ILE A 406 -12.99 10.72 0.60
CA ILE A 406 -11.69 11.34 0.90
C ILE A 406 -11.60 11.60 2.41
N TRP A 407 -10.46 11.29 3.00
CA TRP A 407 -10.17 11.52 4.41
C TRP A 407 -10.09 13.03 4.70
N PRO A 408 -10.86 13.59 5.65
CA PRO A 408 -10.87 15.02 5.97
C PRO A 408 -9.82 15.41 7.04
N GLY A 409 -9.14 14.44 7.65
CA GLY A 409 -8.10 14.68 8.66
C GLY A 409 -6.72 14.93 8.04
N PRO A 410 -5.70 15.20 8.88
CA PRO A 410 -4.31 15.31 8.41
C PRO A 410 -3.80 13.99 7.82
N ARG A 411 -2.78 14.07 6.96
CA ARG A 411 -2.08 12.90 6.39
C ARG A 411 -1.76 11.87 7.48
N PRO A 412 -2.23 10.62 7.40
CA PRO A 412 -1.98 9.62 8.44
C PRO A 412 -0.47 9.37 8.66
N VAL A 413 0.00 9.68 9.87
CA VAL A 413 1.38 9.45 10.32
C VAL A 413 1.48 8.17 11.13
N LYS A 414 2.70 7.62 11.28
CA LYS A 414 2.92 6.43 12.12
C LYS A 414 2.88 6.79 13.61
N ASP A 415 1.75 6.55 14.25
CA ASP A 415 1.62 6.39 15.69
C ASP A 415 1.96 4.92 16.05
N PRO A 416 3.12 4.60 16.68
CA PRO A 416 3.52 3.21 16.88
C PRO A 416 2.68 2.52 17.96
N ARG A 417 2.06 1.40 17.59
CA ARG A 417 1.44 0.46 18.53
C ARG A 417 2.51 -0.47 19.09
N TYR A 418 2.64 -0.49 20.41
CA TYR A 418 3.61 -1.34 21.10
C TYR A 418 2.92 -2.63 21.56
N VAL A 419 3.38 -3.77 21.04
CA VAL A 419 2.98 -5.10 21.53
C VAL A 419 3.88 -5.47 22.71
N LEU A 420 3.30 -5.97 23.80
CA LEU A 420 4.05 -6.28 25.02
C LEU A 420 4.88 -7.56 24.84
N LYS A 421 6.21 -7.48 25.04
CA LYS A 421 7.12 -8.64 24.95
C LYS A 421 7.31 -9.33 26.30
N SER A 422 7.57 -8.54 27.33
CA SER A 422 7.78 -9.04 28.70
C SER A 422 7.85 -7.89 29.69
N ILE A 423 7.35 -8.10 30.90
CA ILE A 423 7.68 -7.25 32.05
C ILE A 423 9.12 -7.54 32.50
N LYS A 424 9.88 -6.49 32.85
CA LYS A 424 11.27 -6.56 33.33
C LYS A 424 11.43 -6.25 34.82
N GLY A 425 10.43 -5.65 35.44
CA GLY A 425 10.46 -5.17 36.81
C GLY A 425 9.10 -4.59 37.21
N HIS A 426 8.90 -4.36 38.50
CA HIS A 426 7.80 -3.55 39.02
C HIS A 426 8.35 -2.56 40.04
N ARG A 427 7.58 -1.49 40.28
CA ARG A 427 7.80 -0.53 41.36
C ARG A 427 6.45 -0.09 41.91
N ASP A 428 6.41 0.18 43.20
CA ASP A 428 5.25 0.76 43.84
C ASP A 428 5.47 2.27 44.02
N SER A 429 4.43 3.06 43.77
CA SER A 429 4.47 4.53 43.80
C SER A 429 3.22 5.09 44.48
N THR A 430 3.22 6.39 44.78
CA THR A 430 2.04 7.10 45.29
C THR A 430 0.83 7.06 44.36
N ASN A 431 1.04 6.76 43.07
CA ASN A 431 -0.02 6.60 42.06
C ASN A 431 -0.42 5.13 41.82
N GLY A 432 0.05 4.21 42.68
CA GLY A 432 -0.11 2.76 42.53
C GLY A 432 1.11 2.07 41.91
N ARG A 433 0.94 0.79 41.56
CA ARG A 433 1.98 -0.04 40.95
C ARG A 433 2.21 0.28 39.48
N GLU A 434 3.47 0.30 39.07
CA GLU A 434 3.90 0.40 37.68
C GLU A 434 4.84 -0.76 37.35
N TYR A 435 4.71 -1.29 36.13
CA TYR A 435 5.61 -2.33 35.61
C TYR A 435 6.53 -1.74 34.55
N ARG A 436 7.82 -2.11 34.58
CA ARG A 436 8.75 -1.82 33.50
C ARG A 436 8.45 -2.77 32.35
N VAL A 437 7.76 -2.28 31.34
CA VAL A 437 7.38 -3.02 30.15
C VAL A 437 8.50 -2.95 29.13
N SER A 438 8.82 -4.10 28.52
CA SER A 438 9.68 -4.18 27.35
C SER A 438 8.84 -4.61 26.14
N TRP A 439 9.07 -3.96 25.01
CA TRP A 439 8.17 -3.99 23.85
C TRP A 439 8.70 -4.87 22.71
N LEU A 440 7.80 -5.57 22.03
CA LEU A 440 8.10 -6.47 20.92
C LEU A 440 8.39 -5.66 19.65
N GLY A 441 9.56 -5.85 19.05
CA GLY A 441 10.09 -4.99 17.99
C GLY A 441 11.17 -3.99 18.44
N TYR A 442 11.31 -3.74 19.75
CA TYR A 442 12.06 -2.58 20.28
C TYR A 442 13.21 -2.99 21.22
N THR A 443 13.98 -1.99 21.68
CA THR A 443 15.19 -2.16 22.51
C THR A 443 14.95 -1.81 23.98
N VAL A 444 15.93 -2.13 24.84
CA VAL A 444 15.89 -1.81 26.29
C VAL A 444 15.88 -0.28 26.55
N LYS A 445 16.20 0.56 25.55
CA LYS A 445 16.06 2.02 25.63
C LYS A 445 14.62 2.50 25.43
N ASP A 446 13.79 1.67 24.82
CA ASP A 446 12.39 1.93 24.51
C ASP A 446 11.45 1.38 25.60
N ASP A 447 11.98 0.60 26.56
CA ASP A 447 11.25 0.14 27.75
C ASP A 447 10.62 1.33 28.50
N THR A 448 9.33 1.23 28.84
CA THR A 448 8.61 2.25 29.61
C THR A 448 8.09 1.70 30.94
N TRP A 449 7.76 2.61 31.86
CA TRP A 449 7.01 2.27 33.08
C TRP A 449 5.53 2.51 32.80
N GLU A 450 4.73 1.45 32.78
CA GLU A 450 3.29 1.52 32.53
C GLU A 450 2.50 1.19 33.81
N PRO A 451 1.45 1.96 34.15
CA PRO A 451 0.57 1.67 35.28
C PRO A 451 -0.10 0.30 35.19
N GLU A 452 -0.18 -0.40 36.31
CA GLU A 452 -0.83 -1.72 36.44
C GLU A 452 -2.25 -1.75 35.86
N LYS A 453 -3.04 -0.69 36.09
CA LYS A 453 -4.40 -0.56 35.54
C LYS A 453 -4.48 -0.56 34.01
N ASN A 454 -3.46 -0.07 33.30
CA ASN A 454 -3.42 -0.11 31.84
C ASN A 454 -3.14 -1.55 31.39
N LEU A 455 -2.16 -2.18 32.04
CA LEU A 455 -1.71 -3.54 31.73
C LEU A 455 -2.75 -4.62 32.09
N LEU A 456 -3.60 -4.38 33.10
CA LEU A 456 -4.72 -5.27 33.44
C LEU A 456 -5.87 -5.20 32.42
N LEU A 457 -6.07 -4.05 31.76
CA LEU A 457 -7.04 -3.89 30.68
C LEU A 457 -6.53 -4.52 29.38
N ASP A 458 -5.26 -4.28 29.04
CA ASP A 458 -4.71 -4.62 27.73
C ASP A 458 -3.97 -5.98 27.68
N ALA A 459 -3.38 -6.45 28.79
CA ALA A 459 -2.45 -7.60 28.80
C ALA A 459 -2.37 -8.40 30.13
N PRO A 460 -3.49 -8.75 30.79
CA PRO A 460 -3.50 -9.31 32.15
C PRO A 460 -2.65 -10.58 32.32
N ASP A 461 -2.72 -11.52 31.37
CA ASP A 461 -1.96 -12.78 31.36
C ASP A 461 -0.44 -12.59 31.54
N VAL A 462 0.12 -11.46 31.10
CA VAL A 462 1.57 -11.22 31.18
C VAL A 462 1.98 -10.62 32.52
N ILE A 463 1.09 -9.89 33.20
CA ILE A 463 1.26 -9.57 34.63
C ILE A 463 1.26 -10.89 35.40
N ASP A 464 0.26 -11.74 35.17
CA ASP A 464 0.08 -12.98 35.90
C ASP A 464 1.28 -13.93 35.73
N LYS A 465 1.79 -14.08 34.50
CA LYS A 465 3.03 -14.80 34.19
C LYS A 465 4.26 -14.20 34.87
N TYR A 466 4.36 -12.87 34.97
CA TYR A 466 5.46 -12.20 35.66
C TYR A 466 5.40 -12.41 37.17
N LEU A 467 4.23 -12.25 37.80
CA LEU A 467 4.03 -12.48 39.24
C LEU A 467 4.31 -13.94 39.63
N ARG A 468 3.86 -14.91 38.83
CA ARG A 468 4.21 -16.33 39.01
C ARG A 468 5.72 -16.56 38.93
N SER A 469 6.42 -15.91 38.00
CA SER A 469 7.89 -16.01 37.91
C SER A 469 8.62 -15.43 39.12
N LEU A 470 8.07 -14.39 39.76
CA LEU A 470 8.60 -13.83 41.01
C LEU A 470 8.36 -14.74 42.21
N ALA A 471 7.26 -15.50 42.25
CA ALA A 471 7.00 -16.48 43.30
C ALA A 471 8.04 -17.62 43.25
N LEU A 472 8.22 -18.25 42.07
CA LEU A 472 9.26 -19.25 41.83
C LEU A 472 10.68 -18.74 42.16
N LEU A 473 11.00 -17.47 41.84
CA LEU A 473 12.30 -16.87 42.17
C LEU A 473 12.48 -16.53 43.66
N ARG A 474 11.42 -16.60 44.48
CA ARG A 474 11.49 -16.53 45.95
C ARG A 474 11.60 -17.91 46.56
N GLU A 475 10.86 -18.89 46.05
CA GLU A 475 10.93 -20.30 46.46
C GLU A 475 12.30 -20.92 46.20
N VAL A 476 12.98 -20.54 45.11
CA VAL A 476 14.37 -20.97 44.76
C VAL A 476 15.44 -20.14 45.50
N ARG A 477 15.06 -19.33 46.49
CA ARG A 477 15.97 -18.51 47.34
C ARG A 477 15.75 -18.74 48.85
N LEU A 478 15.02 -19.79 49.20
CA LEU A 478 14.85 -20.33 50.55
C LEU A 478 15.51 -21.72 50.62
#